data_AF-A0A378MIV2-F1
#
_entry.id   AF-A0A378MIV2-F1
#
_cell.length_a   1.000
_cell.length_b   1.000
_cell.length_c   1.000
_cell.angle_alpha   90.00
_cell.angle_beta   90.00
_cell.angle_gamma   90.00
#
_symmetry.space_group_name_H-M   'P 1'
#
loop_
_entity.id
_entity.type
_entity.pdbx_description
1 polymer ?
#
loop_
_entity_poly.entity_id
_entity_poly.type
_entity_poly.pdbx_seq_one_letter_code
_entity_poly.pdbx_strand_id
1 'polypeptide(L)'
;MEKLLFIQTGFGVDVHGQNITKAAERAVRNAIFTNSMPGIEGLLPDNDLNNMEVRIKLALPCDEEKLDHEKIKAIIPYGTVTIETMPGGMLTTSGIF
;
A
#
# COMPACT_ATOMS: atom_id res chain seq x y z
N MET A 1 -6.20 -21.28 10.06
CA MET A 1 -6.80 -19.97 10.38
C MET A 1 -5.77 -18.93 9.96
N GLU A 2 -6.12 -18.02 9.06
CA GLU A 2 -5.22 -16.92 8.68
C GLU A 2 -4.91 -16.09 9.94
N LYS A 3 -3.62 -15.90 10.27
CA LYS A 3 -3.20 -15.17 11.46
C LYS A 3 -2.67 -13.80 11.03
N LEU A 4 -3.41 -12.76 11.38
CA LEU A 4 -2.97 -11.39 11.16
C LEU A 4 -1.84 -11.04 12.12
N LEU A 5 -0.64 -10.82 11.59
CA LEU A 5 0.55 -10.51 12.40
C LEU A 5 0.62 -9.04 12.79
N PHE A 6 0.39 -8.14 11.83
CA PHE A 6 0.46 -6.70 12.03
C PHE A 6 -0.38 -5.96 10.99
N ILE A 7 -0.68 -4.69 11.29
CA ILE A 7 -1.27 -3.73 10.36
C ILE A 7 -0.38 -2.51 10.34
N GLN A 8 -0.09 -1.99 9.15
CA GLN A 8 0.61 -0.74 8.95
C GLN A 8 -0.28 0.20 8.15
N THR A 9 -0.29 1.47 8.52
CA THR A 9 -1.13 2.48 7.90
C THR A 9 -0.29 3.64 7.44
N GLY A 10 -0.71 4.27 6.34
CA GLY A 10 -0.03 5.42 5.77
C GLY A 10 -0.96 6.17 4.85
N PHE A 11 -0.55 7.36 4.47
CA PHE A 11 -1.26 8.19 3.50
C PHE A 11 -0.31 8.71 2.44
N GLY A 12 -0.88 9.03 1.28
CA GLY A 12 -0.13 9.55 0.16
C GLY A 12 -0.99 10.54 -0.60
N VAL A 13 -0.35 11.62 -1.04
CA VAL A 13 -1.00 12.72 -1.75
C VAL A 13 -0.20 13.01 -3.01
N ASP A 14 -0.88 13.24 -4.12
CA ASP A 14 -0.28 13.90 -5.28
C ASP A 14 -0.83 15.32 -5.40
N VAL A 15 0.01 16.30 -5.06
CA VAL A 15 -0.39 17.71 -4.94
C VAL A 15 -0.39 18.47 -6.27
N HIS A 16 0.18 17.89 -7.33
CA HIS A 16 0.39 18.59 -8.59
C HIS A 16 -0.48 18.10 -9.75
N GLY A 17 -0.99 16.86 -9.73
CA GLY A 17 -1.89 16.47 -10.81
C GLY A 17 -2.29 15.02 -10.81
N GLN A 18 -3.48 14.77 -10.23
CA GLN A 18 -4.46 13.72 -10.55
C GLN A 18 -3.90 12.30 -10.83
N ASN A 19 -2.69 12.00 -10.36
CA ASN A 19 -2.08 10.71 -10.58
C ASN A 19 -2.37 9.82 -9.37
N ILE A 20 -3.44 9.04 -9.48
CA ILE A 20 -3.90 8.13 -8.43
C ILE A 20 -2.81 7.11 -8.05
N THR A 21 -2.03 6.64 -9.02
CA THR A 21 -0.91 5.72 -8.80
C THR A 21 0.15 6.36 -7.93
N LYS A 22 0.57 7.58 -8.23
CA LYS A 22 1.60 8.28 -7.46
C LYS A 22 1.15 8.55 -6.02
N ALA A 23 -0.12 8.90 -5.81
CA ALA A 23 -0.68 9.05 -4.46
C ALA A 23 -0.69 7.71 -3.72
N ALA A 24 -1.12 6.62 -4.36
CA ALA A 24 -1.11 5.28 -3.79
C ALA A 24 0.30 4.77 -3.48
N GLU A 25 1.28 4.98 -4.36
CA GLU A 25 2.68 4.61 -4.12
C GLU A 25 3.22 5.31 -2.87
N ARG A 26 2.92 6.61 -2.72
CA ARG A 26 3.28 7.39 -1.53
C ARG A 26 2.62 6.83 -0.27
N ALA A 27 1.35 6.44 -0.35
CA ALA A 27 0.62 5.86 0.79
C ALA A 27 1.24 4.54 1.25
N VAL A 28 1.52 3.62 0.32
CA VAL A 28 2.12 2.32 0.64
C VAL A 28 3.53 2.49 1.17
N ARG A 29 4.35 3.35 0.54
CA ARG A 29 5.70 3.66 1.06
C ARG A 29 5.62 4.28 2.45
N ASN A 30 4.72 5.23 2.68
CA ASN A 30 4.55 5.85 3.99
C ASN A 30 4.18 4.82 5.06
N ALA A 31 3.32 3.85 4.73
CA ALA A 31 2.91 2.80 5.67
C ALA A 31 4.08 1.92 6.12
N ILE A 32 5.01 1.58 5.22
CA ILE A 32 6.07 0.61 5.52
C ILE A 32 7.41 1.23 5.92
N PHE A 33 7.69 2.46 5.50
CA PHE A 33 9.04 3.03 5.53
C PHE A 33 9.60 3.25 6.94
N THR A 34 8.76 3.57 7.92
CA THR A 34 9.21 3.86 9.30
C THR A 34 9.22 2.63 10.21
N ASN A 35 9.05 1.42 9.65
CA ASN A 35 8.98 0.17 10.39
C ASN A 35 10.13 -0.75 10.01
N SER A 36 10.63 -1.51 10.99
CA SER A 36 11.60 -2.59 10.78
C SER A 36 11.16 -3.82 11.55
N MET A 37 11.15 -4.98 10.90
CA MET A 37 10.66 -6.24 11.47
C MET A 37 11.68 -7.37 11.25
N PRO A 38 12.89 -7.26 11.82
CA PRO A 38 13.99 -8.20 11.53
C PRO A 38 13.70 -9.65 11.94
N GLY A 39 12.79 -9.87 12.90
CA GLY A 39 12.42 -11.20 13.37
C GLY A 39 11.13 -11.78 12.76
N ILE A 40 10.53 -11.12 11.77
CA ILE A 40 9.24 -11.55 11.21
C ILE A 40 9.30 -12.95 10.58
N GLU A 41 10.45 -13.31 10.03
CA GLU A 41 10.72 -14.59 9.39
C GLU A 41 10.37 -15.77 10.32
N GLY A 42 10.70 -15.68 11.62
CA GLY A 42 10.40 -16.73 12.60
C GLY A 42 8.91 -16.94 12.90
N LEU A 43 8.03 -16.08 12.39
CA LEU A 43 6.58 -16.20 12.51
C LEU A 43 5.93 -16.70 11.21
N LEU A 44 6.70 -16.84 10.13
CA LEU A 44 6.23 -17.28 8.82
C LEU A 44 6.43 -18.79 8.65
N PRO A 45 5.62 -19.44 7.78
CA PRO A 45 5.86 -20.84 7.40
C PRO A 45 7.30 -21.03 6.89
N ASP A 46 7.92 -22.13 7.31
CA ASP A 46 9.29 -22.53 6.96
C ASP A 46 10.38 -21.49 7.27
N ASN A 47 10.05 -20.46 8.05
CA ASN A 47 10.92 -19.31 8.27
C ASN A 47 11.42 -18.69 6.95
N ASP A 48 10.51 -18.45 5.99
CA ASP A 48 10.85 -17.83 4.70
C ASP A 48 10.01 -16.55 4.49
N LEU A 49 10.69 -15.43 4.21
CA LEU A 49 10.04 -14.14 3.89
C LEU A 49 9.16 -14.20 2.64
N ASN A 50 9.41 -15.13 1.72
CA ASN A 50 8.58 -15.33 0.53
C ASN A 50 7.20 -15.93 0.85
N ASN A 51 7.03 -16.50 2.05
CA ASN A 51 5.74 -17.01 2.54
C ASN A 51 4.89 -15.91 3.20
N MET A 52 5.34 -14.65 3.16
CA MET A 52 4.53 -13.53 3.64
C MET A 52 3.35 -13.28 2.71
N GLU A 53 2.15 -13.15 3.28
CA GLU A 53 0.97 -12.69 2.56
C GLU A 53 0.70 -11.22 2.90
N VAL A 54 0.77 -10.34 1.90
CA VAL A 54 0.54 -8.91 2.08
C VAL A 54 -0.75 -8.50 1.38
N ARG A 55 -1.69 -7.96 2.17
CA ARG A 55 -2.95 -7.41 1.69
C ARG A 55 -2.90 -5.89 1.79
N ILE A 56 -2.76 -5.22 0.65
CA ILE A 56 -2.80 -3.76 0.57
C ILE A 56 -4.26 -3.35 0.34
N LYS A 57 -4.84 -2.61 1.29
CA LYS A 57 -6.15 -1.96 1.14
C LYS A 57 -5.96 -0.48 0.85
N LEU A 58 -6.44 0.00 -0.29
CA LEU A 58 -6.33 1.39 -0.71
C LEU A 58 -7.71 2.04 -0.82
N ALA A 59 -7.92 3.10 -0.05
CA ALA A 59 -9.08 3.98 -0.18
C ALA A 59 -8.76 5.10 -1.17
N LEU A 60 -9.45 5.12 -2.31
CA LEU A 60 -9.16 6.02 -3.43
C LEU A 60 -10.35 6.96 -3.70
N PRO A 61 -10.12 8.28 -3.93
CA PRO A 61 -11.20 9.23 -4.11
C PRO A 61 -11.78 9.27 -5.52
N CYS A 62 -11.02 8.85 -6.53
CA CYS A 62 -11.42 8.86 -7.92
C CYS A 62 -10.50 7.96 -8.75
N ASP A 63 -10.89 7.72 -10.01
CA ASP A 63 -10.05 7.11 -11.06
C ASP A 63 -9.40 5.77 -10.65
N GLU A 64 -10.11 4.94 -9.88
CA GLU A 64 -9.61 3.63 -9.40
C GLU A 64 -9.15 2.75 -10.57
N GLU A 65 -9.84 2.81 -11.70
CA GLU A 65 -9.51 2.08 -12.93
C GLU A 65 -8.16 2.48 -13.55
N LYS A 66 -7.60 3.63 -13.17
CA LYS A 66 -6.29 4.13 -13.64
C LYS A 66 -5.13 3.77 -12.70
N LEU A 67 -5.39 3.03 -11.63
CA LEU A 67 -4.35 2.57 -10.71
C LEU A 67 -3.43 1.56 -11.41
N ASP A 68 -2.13 1.83 -11.39
CA ASP A 68 -1.11 0.89 -11.85
C ASP A 68 -0.80 -0.12 -10.73
N HIS A 69 -1.57 -1.21 -10.70
CA HIS A 69 -1.43 -2.25 -9.67
C HIS A 69 -0.03 -2.85 -9.60
N GLU A 70 0.68 -2.97 -10.73
CA GLU A 70 2.01 -3.57 -10.77
C GLU A 70 3.06 -2.66 -10.12
N LYS A 71 2.98 -1.34 -10.34
CA LYS A 71 3.82 -0.38 -9.59
C LYS A 71 3.58 -0.44 -8.09
N ILE A 72 2.33 -0.58 -7.66
CA ILE A 72 2.00 -0.68 -6.23
C ILE A 72 2.55 -1.98 -5.63
N LYS A 73 2.37 -3.12 -6.31
CA LYS A 73 2.91 -4.41 -5.85
C LYS A 73 4.44 -4.37 -5.73
N ALA A 74 5.12 -3.74 -6.67
CA ALA A 74 6.58 -3.63 -6.70
C ALA A 74 7.18 -2.85 -5.51
N ILE A 75 6.38 -2.15 -4.71
CA ILE A 75 6.86 -1.47 -3.49
C ILE A 75 7.16 -2.48 -2.38
N ILE A 76 6.45 -3.60 -2.34
CA ILE A 76 6.60 -4.61 -1.29
C ILE A 76 7.72 -5.59 -1.70
N PRO A 77 8.78 -5.73 -0.89
CA PRO A 77 9.98 -6.46 -1.31
C PRO A 77 9.87 -7.99 -1.23
N TYR A 78 8.90 -8.54 -0.48
CA TYR A 78 8.81 -9.97 -0.21
C TYR A 78 7.36 -10.45 -0.20
N GLY A 79 7.17 -11.72 -0.52
CA GLY A 79 5.90 -12.41 -0.36
C GLY A 79 4.92 -12.22 -1.53
N THR A 80 3.69 -12.68 -1.30
CA THR A 80 2.58 -12.55 -2.24
C THR A 80 1.76 -11.31 -1.90
N VAL A 81 1.63 -10.40 -2.87
CA VAL A 81 0.95 -9.11 -2.68
C VAL A 81 -0.39 -9.11 -3.40
N THR A 82 -1.44 -8.80 -2.65
CA THR A 82 -2.79 -8.56 -3.18
C THR A 82 -3.19 -7.12 -2.89
N ILE A 83 -3.93 -6.53 -3.81
CA ILE A 83 -4.44 -5.16 -3.69
C ILE A 83 -5.95 -5.21 -3.74
N GLU A 84 -6.58 -4.61 -2.75
CA GLU A 84 -8.01 -4.34 -2.69
C GLU A 84 -8.21 -2.82 -2.65
N THR A 85 -9.05 -2.33 -3.54
CA THR A 85 -9.39 -0.92 -3.66
C THR A 85 -10.81 -0.70 -3.17
N MET A 86 -11.06 0.47 -2.60
CA MET A 86 -12.40 0.90 -2.19
C MET A 86 -12.56 2.41 -2.34
N PRO A 87 -13.80 2.91 -2.52
CA PRO A 87 -14.06 4.34 -2.47
C PRO A 87 -13.67 4.94 -1.12
N GLY A 88 -12.96 6.06 -1.13
CA GLY A 88 -12.58 6.80 0.07
C GLY A 88 -11.50 7.85 -0.18
N GLY A 89 -10.64 8.15 0.79
CA GLY A 89 -9.61 9.19 0.62
C GLY A 89 -10.22 10.58 0.39
N MET A 90 -9.52 11.45 -0.34
CA MET A 90 -10.02 12.81 -0.64
C MET A 90 -9.45 13.36 -1.94
N LEU A 91 -10.32 13.88 -2.82
CA LEU A 91 -9.98 14.76 -3.94
C LEU A 91 -10.31 16.20 -3.54
N THR A 92 -9.42 17.15 -3.84
CA THR A 92 -9.63 18.56 -3.52
C THR A 92 -9.28 19.45 -4.72
N THR A 93 -9.85 20.65 -4.74
CA THR A 93 -9.63 21.63 -5.82
C THR A 93 -8.26 22.29 -5.71
N SER A 94 -7.79 22.90 -6.80
CA SER A 94 -6.63 23.80 -6.74
C SER A 94 -6.87 24.91 -5.70
N GLY A 95 -5.87 25.18 -4.88
CA GLY A 95 -5.85 26.32 -3.95
C GLY A 95 -5.28 27.60 -4.56
N ILE A 96 -5.01 27.61 -5.87
CA ILE A 96 -4.57 28.78 -6.63
C ILE A 96 -5.80 29.44 -7.25
N PHE A 97 -6.05 30.70 -6.90
CA PHE A 97 -7.14 31.54 -7.40
C PHE A 97 -6.60 32.62 -8.35
#